data_AF-A0A1F6E388-F1
#
_entry.id   AF-A0A1F6E388-F1
#
_cell.length_a   1.000
_cell.length_b   1.000
_cell.length_c   1.000
_cell.angle_alpha   90.00
_cell.angle_beta   90.00
_cell.angle_gamma   90.00
#
_symmetry.space_group_name_H-M   'P 1'
#
loop_
_entity.id
_entity.type
_entity.pdbx_description
1 polymer ?
#
loop_
_entity_poly.entity_id
_entity_poly.type
_entity_poly.pdbx_seq_one_letter_code
_entity_poly.pdbx_strand_id
1 'polypeptide(L)'
;MTNKTNGPTAPENVLGEITRRLATIAPDEFAKPDGKIEKTDHVVGTIMDDDLKRLYTLFILTHEDTRKAVARGKTILFEILGKRIPNNPIEVLTILSKDQEGVHLLEKSQDEFLRLDRFSDLVKDLFWLQVRRRFPDLMSKPSIGIRENWVICWTEDASPHIEILDLNAMPPGFAELFGQRVH
;
A
#
# COMPACT_ATOMS: atom_id res chain seq x y z
N MET A 1 25.41 -19.98 32.11
CA MET A 1 23.99 -19.78 31.77
C MET A 1 23.58 -18.39 32.25
N THR A 2 23.50 -17.42 31.35
CA THR A 2 22.99 -16.07 31.68
C THR A 2 21.75 -15.82 30.84
N ASN A 3 20.59 -16.06 31.44
CA ASN A 3 19.29 -15.70 30.88
C ASN A 3 19.22 -14.17 30.79
N LYS A 4 19.38 -13.62 29.59
CA LYS A 4 18.96 -12.26 29.29
C LYS A 4 17.46 -12.30 29.03
N THR A 5 16.69 -11.91 30.03
CA THR A 5 15.28 -11.57 29.87
C THR A 5 15.20 -10.34 28.96
N ASN A 6 14.80 -10.54 27.70
CA ASN A 6 14.40 -9.45 26.82
C ASN A 6 13.11 -8.86 27.40
N GLY A 7 13.21 -7.69 28.04
CA GLY A 7 12.04 -6.88 28.38
C GLY A 7 11.25 -6.51 27.11
N PRO A 8 9.98 -6.07 27.24
CA PRO A 8 9.18 -5.66 26.10
C PRO A 8 9.91 -4.55 25.35
N THR A 9 10.39 -4.86 24.15
CA THR A 9 10.96 -3.88 23.24
C THR A 9 9.92 -2.79 23.00
N ALA A 10 10.31 -1.53 23.19
CA ALA A 10 9.47 -0.39 22.90
C ALA A 10 8.86 -0.53 21.50
N PRO A 11 7.60 -0.08 21.28
CA PRO A 11 6.97 -0.17 19.97
C PRO A 11 7.88 0.47 18.92
N GLU A 12 8.17 -0.31 17.86
CA GLU A 12 9.03 0.10 16.75
C GLU A 12 8.44 1.38 16.12
N ASN A 13 9.23 2.44 16.03
CA ASN A 13 8.81 3.64 15.32
C ASN A 13 8.88 3.40 13.80
N VAL A 14 8.22 4.25 13.02
CA VAL A 14 8.09 4.06 11.57
C VAL A 14 9.45 3.97 10.86
N LEU A 15 10.43 4.76 11.28
CA LEU A 15 11.78 4.71 10.72
C LEU A 15 12.49 3.38 11.03
N GLY A 16 12.30 2.86 12.25
CA GLY A 16 12.76 1.54 12.64
C GLY A 16 12.19 0.45 11.76
N GLU A 17 10.87 0.47 11.53
CA GLU A 17 10.16 -0.50 10.69
C GLU A 17 10.68 -0.45 9.24
N ILE A 18 10.83 0.74 8.66
CA ILE A 18 11.42 0.90 7.32
C ILE A 18 12.84 0.32 7.28
N THR A 19 13.69 0.71 8.22
CA THR A 19 15.10 0.29 8.26
C THR A 19 15.21 -1.23 8.37
N ARG A 20 14.43 -1.84 9.27
CA ARG A 20 14.40 -3.28 9.47
C ARG A 20 13.90 -4.01 8.22
N ARG A 21 12.80 -3.56 7.61
CA ARG A 21 12.25 -4.20 6.41
C ARG A 21 13.18 -4.06 5.20
N LEU A 22 13.88 -2.92 5.05
CA LEU A 22 14.91 -2.77 4.01
C LEU A 22 16.04 -3.77 4.24
N ALA A 23 16.53 -3.92 5.48
CA ALA A 23 17.63 -4.82 5.81
C ALA A 23 17.34 -6.31 5.51
N THR A 24 16.07 -6.70 5.44
CA THR A 24 15.66 -8.08 5.11
C THR A 24 15.56 -8.38 3.61
N ILE A 25 15.58 -7.37 2.74
CA ILE A 25 15.39 -7.57 1.30
C ILE A 25 16.75 -7.83 0.62
N ALA A 26 16.92 -9.05 0.11
CA ALA A 26 18.11 -9.45 -0.63
C ALA A 26 18.01 -9.08 -2.14
N PRO A 27 19.16 -8.88 -2.84
CA PRO A 27 19.14 -8.46 -4.25
C PRO A 27 18.45 -9.43 -5.23
N ASP A 28 18.45 -10.72 -4.92
CA ASP A 28 17.77 -11.76 -5.69
C ASP A 28 16.25 -11.77 -5.49
N GLU A 29 15.75 -11.07 -4.46
CA GLU A 29 14.33 -10.92 -4.14
C GLU A 29 13.72 -9.62 -4.68
N PHE A 30 14.50 -8.83 -5.43
CA PHE A 30 13.99 -7.55 -5.93
C PHE A 30 12.75 -7.74 -6.82
N ALA A 31 11.69 -7.00 -6.48
CA ALA A 31 10.50 -6.92 -7.29
C ALA A 31 10.89 -6.32 -8.65
N LYS A 32 10.48 -6.99 -9.73
CA LYS A 32 10.80 -6.54 -11.10
C LYS A 32 9.67 -5.65 -11.61
N PRO A 33 9.97 -4.43 -12.08
CA PRO A 33 9.01 -3.65 -12.84
C PRO A 33 8.58 -4.42 -14.09
N ASP A 34 7.28 -4.51 -14.35
CA ASP A 34 6.66 -5.28 -15.42
C ASP A 34 6.10 -4.41 -16.56
N GLY A 35 5.93 -3.12 -16.32
CA GLY A 35 5.50 -2.15 -17.34
C GLY A 35 6.49 -2.07 -18.50
N LYS A 36 6.00 -2.24 -19.73
CA LYS A 36 6.82 -2.06 -20.94
C LYS A 36 7.03 -0.60 -21.25
N ILE A 37 8.10 -0.28 -21.97
CA ILE A 37 8.31 1.08 -22.50
C ILE A 37 7.26 1.35 -23.59
N GLU A 38 6.52 2.43 -23.43
CA GLU A 38 5.50 2.89 -24.37
C GLU A 38 6.03 4.00 -25.28
N LYS A 39 5.29 4.31 -26.36
CA LYS A 39 5.69 5.38 -27.30
C LYS A 39 5.61 6.78 -26.68
N THR A 40 4.79 6.95 -25.67
CA THR A 40 4.60 8.19 -24.89
C THR A 40 5.63 8.35 -23.79
N ASP A 41 6.47 7.33 -23.53
CA ASP A 41 7.49 7.38 -22.49
C ASP A 41 8.70 8.19 -22.95
N HIS A 42 9.05 9.19 -22.16
CA HIS A 42 10.31 9.92 -22.26
C HIS A 42 11.32 9.29 -21.29
N VAL A 43 12.22 8.46 -21.82
CA VAL A 43 13.25 7.77 -21.04
C VAL A 43 14.29 8.75 -20.49
N VAL A 44 14.60 8.61 -19.20
CA VAL A 44 15.56 9.46 -18.48
C VAL A 44 16.82 8.69 -18.10
N GLY A 45 16.70 7.41 -17.78
CA GLY A 45 17.84 6.58 -17.41
C GLY A 45 17.42 5.24 -16.83
N THR A 46 18.35 4.60 -16.11
CA THR A 46 18.13 3.27 -15.51
C THR A 46 18.55 3.27 -14.05
N ILE A 47 17.77 2.63 -13.18
CA ILE A 47 18.19 2.37 -11.79
C ILE A 47 19.22 1.23 -11.80
N MET A 48 20.49 1.58 -11.58
CA MET A 48 21.57 0.59 -11.44
C MET A 48 21.86 0.22 -9.98
N ASP A 49 21.47 1.10 -9.05
CA ASP A 49 21.77 1.02 -7.62
C ASP A 49 20.81 0.09 -6.85
N ASP A 50 21.35 -0.73 -5.95
CA ASP A 50 20.59 -1.73 -5.22
C ASP A 50 19.77 -1.16 -4.07
N ASP A 51 20.15 -0.02 -3.49
CA ASP A 51 19.36 0.61 -2.42
C ASP A 51 18.04 1.16 -2.97
N LEU A 52 18.07 1.74 -4.16
CA LEU A 52 16.85 2.24 -4.81
C LEU A 52 15.95 1.07 -5.28
N LYS A 53 16.52 -0.02 -5.79
CA LYS A 53 15.77 -1.25 -6.10
C LYS A 53 15.15 -1.89 -4.85
N ARG A 54 15.88 -1.87 -3.74
CA ARG A 54 15.41 -2.35 -2.44
C ARG A 54 14.25 -1.51 -1.93
N LEU A 55 14.32 -0.19 -2.05
CA LEU A 55 13.25 0.72 -1.67
C LEU A 55 12.01 0.58 -2.58
N TYR A 56 12.20 0.39 -3.89
CA TYR A 56 11.11 0.00 -4.81
C TYR A 56 10.45 -1.31 -4.37
N THR A 57 11.26 -2.33 -4.07
CA THR A 57 10.77 -3.64 -3.63
C THR A 57 9.96 -3.49 -2.33
N LEU A 58 10.44 -2.69 -1.38
CA LEU A 58 9.69 -2.40 -0.16
C LEU A 58 8.33 -1.76 -0.48
N PHE A 59 8.29 -0.77 -1.38
CA PHE A 59 7.04 -0.14 -1.82
C PHE A 59 6.05 -1.16 -2.41
N ILE A 60 6.52 -2.06 -3.27
CA ILE A 60 5.66 -3.12 -3.83
C ILE A 60 5.13 -4.06 -2.75
N LEU A 61 5.98 -4.47 -1.82
CA LEU A 61 5.60 -5.35 -0.71
C LEU A 61 4.59 -4.68 0.24
N THR A 62 4.79 -3.40 0.57
CA THR A 62 3.84 -2.67 1.43
C THR A 62 2.50 -2.48 0.75
N HIS A 63 2.49 -2.25 -0.56
CA HIS A 63 1.25 -2.20 -1.31
C HIS A 63 0.53 -3.55 -1.26
N GLU A 64 1.24 -4.66 -1.46
CA GLU A 64 0.69 -6.01 -1.33
C GLU A 64 0.14 -6.31 0.09
N ASP A 65 0.82 -5.86 1.14
CA ASP A 65 0.35 -5.97 2.52
C ASP A 65 -1.01 -5.28 2.69
N THR A 66 -1.14 -4.06 2.15
CA THR A 66 -2.41 -3.31 2.15
C THR A 66 -3.51 -4.06 1.39
N ARG A 67 -3.20 -4.64 0.21
CA ARG A 67 -4.17 -5.47 -0.54
C ARG A 67 -4.65 -6.68 0.26
N LYS A 68 -3.74 -7.36 0.95
CA LYS A 68 -4.05 -8.50 1.82
C LYS A 68 -4.93 -8.07 3.00
N ALA A 69 -4.69 -6.89 3.59
CA ALA A 69 -5.52 -6.36 4.66
C ALA A 69 -6.95 -6.03 4.19
N VAL A 70 -7.11 -5.41 3.02
CA VAL A 70 -8.43 -5.19 2.41
C VAL A 70 -9.15 -6.50 2.15
N ALA A 71 -8.45 -7.51 1.62
CA ALA A 71 -9.04 -8.82 1.38
C ALA A 71 -9.53 -9.49 2.68
N ARG A 72 -8.75 -9.40 3.77
CA ARG A 72 -9.16 -9.90 5.09
C ARG A 72 -10.40 -9.18 5.62
N GLY A 73 -10.43 -7.84 5.57
CA GLY A 73 -11.59 -7.06 6.00
C GLY A 73 -12.85 -7.39 5.21
N LYS A 74 -12.72 -7.58 3.90
CA LYS A 74 -13.82 -8.08 3.05
C LYS A 74 -14.30 -9.46 3.49
N THR A 75 -13.40 -10.40 3.73
CA THR A 75 -13.75 -11.75 4.20
C THR A 75 -14.53 -11.71 5.51
N ILE A 76 -14.04 -10.96 6.51
CA ILE A 76 -14.71 -10.79 7.81
C ILE A 76 -16.13 -10.24 7.59
N LEU A 77 -16.26 -9.18 6.79
CA LEU A 77 -17.55 -8.60 6.52
C LEU A 77 -18.50 -9.55 5.78
N PHE A 78 -18.00 -10.31 4.80
CA PHE A 78 -18.80 -11.34 4.13
C PHE A 78 -19.27 -12.45 5.08
N GLU A 79 -18.46 -12.83 6.07
CA GLU A 79 -18.84 -13.79 7.10
C GLU A 79 -19.97 -13.25 7.98
N ILE A 80 -19.85 -12.01 8.47
CA ILE A 80 -20.89 -11.33 9.28
C ILE A 80 -22.20 -11.21 8.50
N LEU A 81 -22.10 -10.81 7.22
CA LEU A 81 -23.28 -10.64 6.36
C LEU A 81 -23.90 -11.97 5.90
N GLY A 82 -23.28 -13.12 6.21
CA GLY A 82 -23.78 -14.43 5.82
C GLY A 82 -23.66 -14.70 4.32
N LYS A 83 -22.61 -14.18 3.68
CA LYS A 83 -22.29 -14.34 2.24
C LYS A 83 -23.39 -13.83 1.28
N ARG A 84 -24.31 -13.00 1.77
CA ARG A 84 -25.31 -12.30 0.95
C ARG A 84 -24.97 -10.83 0.87
N ILE A 85 -25.41 -10.19 -0.22
CA ILE A 85 -25.33 -8.74 -0.40
C ILE A 85 -26.64 -8.17 0.17
N PRO A 86 -26.62 -7.45 1.30
CA PRO A 86 -27.81 -6.79 1.82
C PRO A 86 -28.30 -5.74 0.82
N ASN A 87 -29.62 -5.59 0.71
CA ASN A 87 -30.21 -4.73 -0.33
C ASN A 87 -30.32 -3.27 0.12
N ASN A 88 -30.08 -2.96 1.40
CA ASN A 88 -30.12 -1.60 1.93
C ASN A 88 -29.24 -1.45 3.20
N PRO A 89 -28.85 -0.20 3.56
CA PRO A 89 -28.02 0.06 4.73
C PRO A 89 -28.64 -0.34 6.09
N ILE A 90 -29.97 -0.25 6.24
CA ILE A 90 -30.65 -0.61 7.50
C ILE A 90 -30.49 -2.10 7.80
N GLU A 91 -30.56 -2.94 6.76
CA GLU A 91 -30.33 -4.37 6.87
C GLU A 91 -28.90 -4.69 7.30
N VAL A 92 -27.91 -3.99 6.73
CA VAL A 92 -26.49 -4.08 7.16
C VAL A 92 -26.36 -3.76 8.65
N LEU A 93 -26.86 -2.61 9.08
CA LEU A 93 -26.78 -2.18 10.49
C LEU A 93 -27.51 -3.15 11.43
N THR A 94 -28.64 -3.71 11.00
CA THR A 94 -29.39 -4.71 11.78
C THR A 94 -28.60 -6.00 11.95
N ILE A 95 -27.83 -6.43 10.95
CA ILE A 95 -26.95 -7.61 11.06
C ILE A 95 -25.77 -7.27 11.99
N LEU A 96 -25.07 -6.16 11.74
CA LEU A 96 -23.90 -5.75 12.52
C LEU A 96 -24.23 -5.59 14.01
N SER A 97 -25.40 -5.05 14.36
CA SER A 97 -25.81 -4.91 15.77
C SER A 97 -25.97 -6.24 16.51
N LYS A 98 -26.16 -7.36 15.80
CA LYS A 98 -26.33 -8.71 16.38
C LYS A 98 -25.02 -9.48 16.53
N ASP A 99 -23.96 -9.08 15.83
CA ASP A 99 -22.66 -9.76 15.83
C ASP A 99 -21.54 -8.81 16.30
N GLN A 100 -21.53 -8.55 17.61
CA GLN A 100 -20.57 -7.63 18.22
C GLN A 100 -19.12 -8.12 18.11
N GLU A 101 -18.90 -9.45 18.12
CA GLU A 101 -17.55 -10.01 17.96
C GLU A 101 -17.07 -9.81 16.52
N GLY A 102 -17.92 -10.07 15.53
CA GLY A 102 -17.63 -9.79 14.13
C GLY A 102 -17.33 -8.32 13.88
N VAL A 103 -18.11 -7.41 14.47
CA VAL A 103 -17.86 -5.96 14.39
C VAL A 103 -16.49 -5.59 14.97
N HIS A 104 -16.13 -6.11 16.14
CA HIS A 104 -14.81 -5.86 16.75
C HIS A 104 -13.65 -6.38 15.88
N LEU A 105 -13.83 -7.54 15.24
CA LEU A 105 -12.84 -8.07 14.29
C LEU A 105 -12.72 -7.18 13.04
N LEU A 106 -13.84 -6.65 12.56
CA LEU A 106 -13.87 -5.72 11.43
C LEU A 106 -13.17 -4.40 11.76
N GLU A 107 -13.41 -3.84 12.94
CA GLU A 107 -12.73 -2.64 13.45
C GLU A 107 -11.22 -2.85 13.53
N LYS A 108 -10.76 -3.96 14.12
CA LYS A 108 -9.33 -4.31 14.16
C LYS A 108 -8.73 -4.44 12.76
N SER A 109 -9.46 -5.06 11.83
CA SER A 109 -9.02 -5.17 10.44
C SER A 109 -8.92 -3.81 9.75
N GLN A 110 -9.81 -2.88 10.09
CA GLN A 110 -9.79 -1.51 9.58
C GLN A 110 -8.58 -0.74 10.13
N ASP A 111 -8.30 -0.84 11.42
CA ASP A 111 -7.12 -0.22 12.04
C ASP A 111 -5.82 -0.74 11.42
N GLU A 112 -5.74 -2.06 11.20
CA GLU A 112 -4.60 -2.67 10.52
C GLU A 112 -4.43 -2.13 9.10
N PHE A 113 -5.53 -2.07 8.33
CA PHE A 113 -5.54 -1.53 6.98
C PHE A 113 -5.05 -0.07 6.98
N LEU A 114 -5.60 0.81 7.83
CA LEU A 114 -5.21 2.22 7.90
C LEU A 114 -3.74 2.40 8.31
N ARG A 115 -3.21 1.52 9.17
CA ARG A 115 -1.77 1.53 9.50
C ARG A 115 -0.93 1.16 8.28
N LEU A 116 -1.29 0.09 7.59
CA LEU A 116 -0.55 -0.42 6.41
C LEU A 116 -0.62 0.55 5.24
N ASP A 117 -1.77 1.15 5.00
CA ASP A 117 -2.00 2.12 3.94
C ASP A 117 -1.11 3.36 4.11
N ARG A 118 -1.14 3.97 5.30
CA ARG A 118 -0.24 5.10 5.65
C ARG A 118 1.24 4.72 5.57
N PHE A 119 1.60 3.51 5.98
CA PHE A 119 2.98 3.04 5.88
C PHE A 119 3.40 2.88 4.42
N SER A 120 2.54 2.29 3.59
CA SER A 120 2.78 2.13 2.15
C SER A 120 2.92 3.47 1.44
N ASP A 121 2.10 4.46 1.78
CA ASP A 121 2.21 5.81 1.23
C ASP A 121 3.52 6.49 1.61
N LEU A 122 3.95 6.37 2.87
CA LEU A 122 5.23 6.92 3.30
C LEU A 122 6.41 6.28 2.55
N VAL A 123 6.38 4.96 2.36
CA VAL A 123 7.43 4.24 1.62
C VAL A 123 7.42 4.64 0.14
N LYS A 124 6.24 4.79 -0.47
CA LYS A 124 6.06 5.30 -1.83
C LYS A 124 6.65 6.70 -1.99
N ASP A 125 6.36 7.60 -1.06
CA ASP A 125 6.86 8.97 -1.08
C ASP A 125 8.38 9.02 -0.90
N LEU A 126 8.91 8.24 0.04
CA LEU A 126 10.35 8.09 0.26
C LEU A 126 11.04 7.58 -1.02
N PHE A 127 10.46 6.56 -1.66
CA PHE A 127 10.97 6.02 -2.91
C PHE A 127 11.05 7.08 -4.00
N TRP A 128 9.94 7.76 -4.27
CA TRP A 128 9.86 8.77 -5.32
C TRP A 128 10.71 10.01 -5.05
N LEU A 129 10.91 10.35 -3.79
CA LEU A 129 11.86 11.38 -3.36
C LEU A 129 13.30 10.98 -3.70
N GLN A 130 13.72 9.74 -3.43
CA GLN A 130 15.06 9.27 -3.78
C GLN A 130 15.27 9.19 -5.29
N VAL A 131 14.26 8.74 -6.05
CA VAL A 131 14.30 8.75 -7.53
C VAL A 131 14.53 10.19 -8.02
N ARG A 132 13.75 11.16 -7.56
CA ARG A 132 13.88 12.56 -7.99
C ARG A 132 15.20 13.20 -7.56
N ARG A 133 15.73 12.85 -6.39
CA ARG A 133 17.06 13.28 -5.95
C ARG A 133 18.16 12.78 -6.90
N ARG A 134 17.99 11.57 -7.47
CA ARG A 134 18.93 11.00 -8.44
C ARG A 134 18.73 11.51 -9.86
N PHE A 135 17.49 11.81 -10.25
CA PHE A 135 17.12 12.31 -11.57
C PHE A 135 16.37 13.65 -11.42
N PRO A 136 17.08 14.76 -11.18
CA PRO A 136 16.46 16.06 -10.85
C PRO A 136 15.50 16.59 -11.91
N ASP A 137 15.72 16.25 -13.18
CA ASP A 137 14.87 16.64 -14.31
C ASP A 137 13.44 16.09 -14.20
N LEU A 138 13.22 15.12 -13.31
CA LEU A 138 11.91 14.55 -13.00
C LEU A 138 11.09 15.40 -12.02
N MET A 139 11.68 16.37 -11.32
CA MET A 139 10.98 17.13 -10.28
C MET A 139 9.69 17.83 -10.76
N SER A 140 9.69 18.29 -12.01
CA SER A 140 8.55 19.00 -12.62
C SER A 140 7.71 18.13 -13.57
N LYS A 141 8.00 16.83 -13.67
CA LYS A 141 7.33 15.95 -14.63
C LYS A 141 6.00 15.44 -14.07
N PRO A 142 4.94 15.40 -14.89
CA PRO A 142 3.59 15.17 -14.41
C PRO A 142 3.34 13.71 -13.99
N SER A 143 3.85 12.74 -14.75
CA SER A 143 3.74 11.31 -14.44
C SER A 143 5.08 10.64 -14.65
N ILE A 144 5.54 9.88 -13.66
CA ILE A 144 6.86 9.20 -13.69
C ILE A 144 6.63 7.73 -13.44
N GLY A 145 7.28 6.91 -14.26
CA GLY A 145 7.14 5.46 -14.22
C GLY A 145 8.49 4.76 -14.14
N ILE A 146 8.41 3.49 -13.76
CA ILE A 146 9.52 2.54 -13.86
C ILE A 146 9.05 1.42 -14.76
N ARG A 147 9.80 1.20 -15.84
CA ARG A 147 9.58 0.15 -16.81
C ARG A 147 10.52 -1.02 -16.56
N GLU A 148 10.28 -2.09 -17.27
CA GLU A 148 11.14 -3.27 -17.32
C GLU A 148 12.62 -2.88 -17.47
N ASN A 149 13.50 -3.73 -16.94
CA ASN A 149 14.94 -3.45 -16.88
C ASN A 149 15.29 -2.16 -16.12
N TRP A 150 14.43 -1.75 -15.17
CA TRP A 150 14.64 -0.60 -14.29
C TRP A 150 14.74 0.75 -15.01
N VAL A 151 14.13 0.86 -16.19
CA VAL A 151 14.13 2.10 -16.96
C VAL A 151 13.19 3.12 -16.32
N ILE A 152 13.72 4.31 -16.03
CA ILE A 152 12.95 5.45 -15.55
C ILE A 152 12.47 6.28 -16.72
N CYS A 153 11.18 6.60 -16.73
CA CYS A 153 10.58 7.45 -17.73
C CYS A 153 9.58 8.43 -17.11
N TRP A 154 9.15 9.40 -17.91
CA TRP A 154 7.98 10.22 -17.62
C TRP A 154 7.08 10.31 -18.85
N THR A 155 5.79 10.59 -18.66
CA THR A 155 4.80 10.76 -19.73
C THR A 155 4.11 12.12 -19.59
N GLU A 156 3.71 12.74 -20.71
CA GLU A 156 2.95 14.00 -20.70
C GLU A 156 1.54 13.82 -20.13
N ASP A 157 0.93 12.66 -20.39
CA ASP A 157 -0.33 12.29 -19.80
C ASP A 157 -0.10 12.00 -18.31
N ALA A 158 -0.56 12.92 -17.47
CA ALA A 158 -0.93 12.65 -16.08
C ALA A 158 -2.17 11.74 -16.04
N SER A 159 -2.19 10.67 -16.84
CA SER A 159 -3.24 9.68 -16.68
C SER A 159 -3.03 9.06 -15.29
N PRO A 160 -4.06 8.98 -14.44
CA PRO A 160 -3.95 8.56 -13.05
C PRO A 160 -3.58 7.07 -12.87
N HIS A 161 -2.92 6.45 -13.85
CA HIS A 161 -2.49 5.06 -13.84
C HIS A 161 -1.21 4.88 -13.01
N ILE A 162 -1.34 5.09 -11.71
CA ILE A 162 -0.95 4.00 -10.82
C ILE A 162 -2.28 3.45 -10.30
N GLU A 163 -2.72 2.31 -10.83
CA GLU A 163 -3.72 1.48 -10.16
C GLU A 163 -3.13 0.93 -8.85
N ILE A 164 -2.87 1.82 -7.89
CA ILE A 164 -2.93 1.50 -6.47
C ILE A 164 -4.43 1.54 -6.20
N LEU A 165 -5.03 0.35 -6.02
CA LEU A 165 -6.43 0.13 -5.62
C LEU A 165 -7.16 1.42 -5.23
N ASP A 166 -7.92 1.95 -6.18
CA ASP A 166 -8.89 2.99 -5.87
C ASP A 166 -9.90 2.37 -4.88
N LEU A 167 -9.74 2.66 -3.60
CA LEU A 167 -10.68 2.28 -2.55
C LEU A 167 -12.05 2.94 -2.79
N ASN A 168 -12.14 3.92 -3.70
CA ASN A 168 -13.41 4.49 -4.17
C ASN A 168 -14.14 3.60 -5.19
N ALA A 169 -13.56 2.47 -5.62
CA ALA A 169 -14.27 1.44 -6.39
C ALA A 169 -15.14 0.53 -5.50
N MET A 170 -15.38 0.89 -4.23
CA MET A 170 -16.46 0.30 -3.43
C MET A 170 -17.79 1.01 -3.75
N PRO A 171 -18.94 0.30 -3.72
CA PRO A 171 -20.24 0.93 -3.85
C PRO A 171 -20.37 2.12 -2.88
N PRO A 172 -21.00 3.25 -3.27
CA PRO A 172 -21.02 4.48 -2.48
C PRO A 172 -21.44 4.32 -1.01
N GLY A 173 -22.28 3.33 -0.69
CA GLY A 173 -22.72 3.05 0.68
C GLY A 173 -21.68 2.38 1.59
N PHE A 174 -20.54 1.93 1.06
CA PHE A 174 -19.48 1.31 1.85
C PHE A 174 -18.52 2.35 2.45
N ALA A 175 -18.19 3.41 1.71
CA ALA A 175 -17.36 4.50 2.20
C ALA A 175 -18.03 5.27 3.36
N GLU A 176 -19.37 5.37 3.33
CA GLU A 176 -20.18 6.00 4.39
C GLU A 176 -20.18 5.20 5.71
N LEU A 177 -20.01 3.87 5.65
CA LEU A 177 -19.93 3.01 6.84
C LEU A 177 -18.58 3.14 7.56
N PHE A 178 -17.52 3.56 6.85
CA PHE A 178 -16.14 3.57 7.36
C PHE A 178 -15.56 4.98 7.58
N GLY A 179 -16.40 6.02 7.57
CA GLY A 179 -16.06 7.31 8.17
C GLY A 179 -15.00 8.14 7.46
N GLN A 180 -14.81 7.99 6.14
CA GLN A 180 -14.00 8.94 5.38
C GLN A 180 -14.81 10.21 5.08
N ARG A 181 -14.74 11.20 5.98
CA ARG A 181 -14.89 12.60 5.55
C ARG A 181 -13.60 12.98 4.82
N VAL A 182 -13.61 12.83 3.51
CA VAL A 182 -12.63 13.46 2.62
C VAL A 182 -12.93 14.96 2.62
N HIS A 183 -12.02 15.77 3.15
CA HIS A 183 -11.96 17.21 2.93
C HIS A 183 -10.69 17.52 2.14
#